data_AF-A0AAW8DHP4-F1
#
_entry.id   AF-A0AAW8DHP4-F1
#
_cell.length_a   1.000
_cell.length_b   1.000
_cell.length_c   1.000
_cell.angle_alpha   90.00
_cell.angle_beta   90.00
_cell.angle_gamma   90.00
#
_symmetry.space_group_name_H-M   'P 1'
#
loop_
_entity.id
_entity.type
_entity.pdbx_description
1 polymer ?
#
loop_
_entity_poly.entity_id
_entity_poly.type
_entity_poly.pdbx_seq_one_letter_code
_entity_poly.pdbx_strand_id
1 'polypeptide(L)'
;MTTDNLHTLAADQNEIGGHTVTLADVTSVEPDEASRQICNDRVNLTDWGFKVTSFAYPFAASTPKSEEQVAGCGYNSARGLGEITTPIDCAGCAAAETVRPADLFRTRATSEVGSKWTLADLQATVAQAEKAGGWLQLTFYDVDNSGSPRSISPALFEQFATWLAARTQQGTMAVRTVHDVIGGVAKPVVNGPVAAPAAPGTNALRNPGLETAGKYGLPQCWQVSSYGKNAVVLSTLTPGHSGAVARRLDVSEYSSGDAKLLPVLDLGACAPSVSTGHSYSLRAWYQSNAKTQFEVYYRNKLGTWTYWTASPWFAANTSYEQAIWDTPPVPAGAEAISFGLNLFSDGQLATDDYEMYDTVGAPSP
;
A
#
# COMPACT_ATOMS: atom_id res chain seq x y z
N MET A 1 13.12 -0.55 -5.38
CA MET A 1 14.35 -0.44 -4.56
C MET A 1 14.48 -1.72 -3.74
N THR A 2 15.65 -2.34 -3.70
CA THR A 2 15.90 -3.53 -2.87
C THR A 2 16.43 -3.14 -1.48
N THR A 3 16.47 -4.09 -0.54
CA THR A 3 17.13 -3.92 0.77
C THR A 3 18.60 -3.54 0.61
N ASP A 4 19.30 -4.11 -0.38
CA ASP A 4 20.70 -3.78 -0.65
C ASP A 4 20.86 -2.32 -1.09
N ASN A 5 19.94 -1.81 -1.90
CA ASN A 5 19.95 -0.38 -2.27
C ASN A 5 19.75 0.52 -1.04
N LEU A 6 18.89 0.14 -0.09
CA LEU A 6 18.72 0.89 1.16
C LEU A 6 20.00 0.90 2.00
N HIS A 7 20.73 -0.22 2.06
CA HIS A 7 22.02 -0.27 2.74
C HIS A 7 23.09 0.57 2.05
N THR A 8 23.10 0.66 0.72
CA THR A 8 23.97 1.60 0.00
C THR A 8 23.67 3.04 0.40
N LEU A 9 22.39 3.44 0.40
CA LEU A 9 21.99 4.79 0.82
C LEU A 9 22.42 5.08 2.26
N ALA A 10 22.20 4.14 3.19
CA ALA A 10 22.59 4.30 4.59
C ALA A 10 24.12 4.36 4.77
N ALA A 11 24.89 3.59 4.00
CA ALA A 11 26.35 3.65 4.02
C ALA A 11 26.86 5.03 3.59
N ASP A 12 26.18 5.64 2.61
CA ASP A 12 26.39 7.03 2.16
C ASP A 12 25.84 8.08 3.14
N GLN A 13 25.48 7.68 4.37
CA GLN A 13 24.98 8.53 5.46
C GLN A 13 23.60 9.15 5.19
N ASN A 14 22.82 8.60 4.26
CA ASN A 14 21.42 8.99 4.10
C ASN A 14 20.55 8.39 5.22
N GLU A 15 19.56 9.14 5.68
CA GLU A 15 18.53 8.62 6.59
C GLU A 15 17.53 7.74 5.84
N ILE A 16 17.17 6.61 6.43
CA ILE A 16 16.08 5.74 5.96
C ILE A 16 14.86 5.95 6.87
N GLY A 17 13.81 6.53 6.32
CA GLY A 17 12.52 6.76 6.98
C GLY A 17 11.44 5.76 6.54
N GLY A 18 10.35 5.71 7.30
CA GLY A 18 9.18 4.88 6.97
C GLY A 18 8.24 5.50 5.94
N HIS A 19 7.52 4.65 5.20
CA HIS A 19 6.56 5.06 4.17
C HIS A 19 5.37 4.10 4.00
N THR A 20 5.04 3.32 5.03
CA THR A 20 4.07 2.19 5.02
C THR A 20 4.57 0.95 4.28
N VAL A 21 3.96 -0.20 4.58
CA VAL A 21 4.35 -1.50 4.00
C VAL A 21 3.91 -1.62 2.55
N THR A 22 2.67 -1.24 2.23
CA THR A 22 2.07 -1.47 0.89
C THR A 22 1.70 -0.18 0.16
N LEU A 23 2.28 0.96 0.54
CA LEU A 23 1.92 2.29 0.04
C LEU A 23 0.43 2.62 0.29
N ALA A 24 -0.12 2.15 1.41
CA ALA A 24 -1.53 2.38 1.74
C ALA A 24 -1.78 3.84 2.13
N ASP A 25 -2.88 4.42 1.64
CA ASP A 25 -3.41 5.67 2.20
C ASP A 25 -3.99 5.39 3.60
N VAL A 26 -3.23 5.75 4.63
CA VAL A 26 -3.57 5.51 6.03
C VAL A 26 -4.80 6.28 6.52
N THR A 27 -5.28 7.26 5.74
CA THR A 27 -6.53 7.99 6.02
C THR A 27 -7.76 7.30 5.42
N SER A 28 -7.53 6.36 4.50
CA SER A 28 -8.57 5.67 3.73
C SER A 28 -8.78 4.22 4.15
N VAL A 29 -7.98 3.69 5.07
CA VAL A 29 -8.11 2.34 5.63
C VAL A 29 -8.63 2.37 7.07
N GLU A 30 -9.05 1.22 7.59
CA GLU A 30 -9.50 1.10 8.97
C GLU A 30 -8.32 1.37 9.96
N PRO A 31 -8.58 1.86 11.18
CA PRO A 31 -7.52 2.26 12.11
C PRO A 31 -6.49 1.17 12.43
N ASP A 32 -6.91 -0.08 12.60
CA ASP A 32 -5.98 -1.17 12.85
C ASP A 32 -5.12 -1.49 11.62
N GLU A 33 -5.67 -1.32 10.42
CA GLU A 33 -4.91 -1.48 9.18
C GLU A 33 -3.89 -0.34 9.02
N ALA A 34 -4.29 0.91 9.27
CA ALA A 34 -3.35 2.03 9.29
C ALA A 34 -2.21 1.78 10.30
N SER A 35 -2.54 1.27 11.49
CA SER A 35 -1.54 0.95 12.52
C SER A 35 -0.61 -0.18 12.06
N ARG A 36 -1.11 -1.25 11.44
CA ARG A 36 -0.28 -2.30 10.85
C ARG A 36 0.66 -1.74 9.77
N GLN A 37 0.14 -0.92 8.87
CA GLN A 37 0.90 -0.30 7.78
C GLN A 37 2.06 0.55 8.31
N ILE A 38 1.82 1.36 9.35
CA ILE A 38 2.82 2.29 9.90
C ILE A 38 3.82 1.57 10.81
N CYS A 39 3.31 0.76 11.75
CA CYS A 39 4.15 0.10 12.75
C CYS A 39 5.00 -1.00 12.13
N ASN A 40 4.43 -1.86 11.28
CA ASN A 40 5.19 -2.99 10.71
C ASN A 40 6.21 -2.52 9.68
N ASP A 41 5.98 -1.41 8.99
CA ASP A 41 7.00 -0.74 8.16
C ASP A 41 8.23 -0.39 8.99
N ARG A 42 8.02 0.24 10.17
CA ARG A 42 9.11 0.56 11.09
C ARG A 42 9.80 -0.69 11.63
N VAL A 43 9.04 -1.72 11.99
CA VAL A 43 9.56 -3.02 12.44
C VAL A 43 10.48 -3.59 11.37
N ASN A 44 10.00 -3.72 10.13
CA ASN A 44 10.74 -4.31 9.02
C ASN A 44 12.05 -3.56 8.74
N LEU A 45 11.99 -2.23 8.67
CA LEU A 45 13.18 -1.40 8.46
C LEU A 45 14.17 -1.50 9.64
N THR A 46 13.68 -1.59 10.87
CA THR A 46 14.55 -1.75 12.05
C THR A 46 15.19 -3.14 12.09
N ASP A 47 14.45 -4.19 11.74
CA ASP A 47 14.93 -5.57 11.64
C ASP A 47 16.00 -5.72 10.56
N TRP A 48 15.95 -4.89 9.51
CA TRP A 48 17.03 -4.79 8.50
C TRP A 48 18.24 -3.99 8.99
N GLY A 49 18.22 -3.45 10.21
CA GLY A 49 19.35 -2.76 10.83
C GLY A 49 19.35 -1.24 10.67
N PHE A 50 18.27 -0.64 10.18
CA PHE A 50 18.16 0.82 10.07
C PHE A 50 17.68 1.45 11.39
N LYS A 51 18.22 2.62 11.72
CA LYS A 51 17.71 3.46 12.81
C LYS A 51 16.60 4.36 12.28
N VAL A 52 15.35 3.91 12.39
CA VAL A 52 14.20 4.60 11.80
C VAL A 52 13.55 5.58 12.78
N THR A 53 13.57 6.87 12.44
CA THR A 53 13.01 7.96 13.25
C THR A 53 11.99 8.84 12.55
N SER A 54 12.05 8.95 11.22
CA SER A 54 11.14 9.79 10.45
C SER A 54 10.18 8.95 9.59
N PHE A 55 9.02 9.53 9.29
CA PHE A 55 7.99 8.92 8.44
C PHE A 55 7.58 9.91 7.34
N ALA A 56 7.09 9.40 6.21
CA ALA A 56 6.40 10.19 5.21
C ALA A 56 5.05 9.55 4.90
N TYR A 57 3.98 10.34 4.88
CA TYR A 57 2.66 9.81 4.51
C TYR A 57 2.60 9.50 3.00
N PRO A 58 2.18 8.30 2.58
CA PRO A 58 1.79 8.05 1.21
C PRO A 58 0.76 9.10 0.75
N PHE A 59 0.97 9.63 -0.46
CA PHE A 59 0.11 10.67 -1.06
C PHE A 59 -0.02 11.95 -0.23
N ALA A 60 0.86 12.15 0.76
CA ALA A 60 0.76 13.20 1.78
C ALA A 60 -0.56 13.21 2.58
N ALA A 61 -1.31 12.11 2.53
CA ALA A 61 -2.61 12.00 3.17
C ALA A 61 -2.42 11.79 4.68
N SER A 62 -2.93 12.75 5.47
CA SER A 62 -2.85 12.73 6.93
C SER A 62 -4.09 13.33 7.57
N THR A 63 -4.42 12.80 8.73
CA THR A 63 -5.45 13.28 9.67
C THR A 63 -4.84 13.31 11.08
N PRO A 64 -5.45 14.02 12.05
CA PRO A 64 -5.00 13.95 13.44
C PRO A 64 -4.89 12.52 13.96
N LYS A 65 -5.76 11.61 13.49
CA LYS A 65 -5.72 10.21 13.92
C LYS A 65 -4.50 9.48 13.37
N SER A 66 -4.16 9.68 12.09
CA SER A 66 -2.97 9.05 11.52
C SER A 66 -1.69 9.61 12.13
N GLU A 67 -1.67 10.90 12.49
CA GLU A 67 -0.56 11.53 13.21
C GLU A 67 -0.34 10.91 14.60
N GLU A 68 -1.41 10.69 15.37
CA GLU A 68 -1.36 9.92 16.62
C GLU A 68 -0.80 8.51 16.42
N GLN A 69 -1.19 7.83 15.33
CA GLN A 69 -0.72 6.48 15.03
C GLN A 69 0.76 6.46 14.68
N VAL A 70 1.25 7.40 13.88
CA VAL A 70 2.68 7.54 13.57
C VAL A 70 3.49 7.82 14.84
N ALA A 71 3.00 8.70 15.71
CA ALA A 71 3.61 8.94 17.01
C ALA A 71 3.62 7.67 17.88
N GLY A 72 2.50 6.95 17.92
CA GLY A 72 2.31 5.70 18.68
C GLY A 72 3.17 4.54 18.19
N CYS A 73 3.47 4.47 16.88
CA CYS A 73 4.39 3.48 16.30
C CYS A 73 5.88 3.80 16.58
N GLY A 74 6.18 4.90 17.28
CA GLY A 74 7.52 5.23 17.74
C GLY A 74 8.35 6.07 16.78
N TYR A 75 7.73 6.71 15.78
CA TYR A 75 8.41 7.75 15.00
C TYR A 75 8.58 9.04 15.82
N ASN A 76 9.56 9.86 15.45
CA ASN A 76 9.84 11.17 16.05
C ASN A 76 9.20 12.31 15.25
N SER A 77 9.05 12.11 13.94
CA SER A 77 8.39 13.07 13.06
C SER A 77 7.74 12.38 11.87
N ALA A 78 6.85 13.11 11.20
CA ALA A 78 6.32 12.72 9.92
C ALA A 78 6.18 13.93 8.98
N ARG A 79 6.46 13.70 7.69
CA ARG A 79 6.49 14.74 6.67
C ARG A 79 5.17 14.84 5.91
N GLY A 80 4.64 16.05 5.81
CA GLY A 80 3.58 16.44 4.88
C GLY A 80 4.08 16.71 3.46
N LEU A 81 3.31 17.47 2.68
CA LEU A 81 3.66 17.89 1.33
C LEU A 81 2.81 19.09 0.88
N GLY A 82 3.43 20.05 0.18
CA GLY A 82 2.71 21.17 -0.44
C GLY A 82 2.40 22.33 0.50
N GLU A 83 3.03 22.40 1.68
CA GLU A 83 2.83 23.48 2.66
C GLU A 83 3.94 24.55 2.66
N ILE A 84 4.86 24.48 1.70
CA ILE A 84 5.89 25.50 1.44
C ILE A 84 5.62 26.19 0.10
N THR A 85 5.72 27.52 0.08
CA THR A 85 5.55 28.33 -1.14
C THR A 85 6.72 28.13 -2.09
N THR A 86 6.42 27.93 -3.36
CA THR A 86 7.40 27.73 -4.43
C THR A 86 7.09 28.67 -5.60
N PRO A 87 8.01 28.84 -6.57
CA PRO A 87 7.70 29.56 -7.80
C PRO A 87 6.57 28.93 -8.64
N ILE A 88 6.23 27.66 -8.36
CA ILE A 88 5.27 26.87 -9.15
C ILE A 88 3.90 26.83 -8.48
N ASP A 89 3.86 26.79 -7.14
CA ASP A 89 2.64 26.58 -6.38
C ASP A 89 2.69 27.13 -4.94
N CYS A 90 1.53 27.02 -4.28
CA CYS A 90 1.23 27.51 -2.94
C CYS A 90 1.75 28.91 -2.60
N ALA A 91 1.44 29.92 -3.42
CA ALA A 91 1.87 31.30 -3.19
C ALA A 91 1.54 31.88 -1.78
N GLY A 92 0.55 31.32 -1.07
CA GLY A 92 0.16 31.71 0.29
C GLY A 92 0.76 30.87 1.43
N CYS A 93 1.58 29.86 1.12
CA CYS A 93 2.23 28.99 2.10
C CYS A 93 3.41 29.66 2.81
N ALA A 94 3.92 29.00 3.86
CA ALA A 94 5.14 29.43 4.53
C ALA A 94 6.36 29.35 3.59
N ALA A 95 7.34 30.22 3.81
CA ALA A 95 8.57 30.27 3.02
C ALA A 95 9.57 29.14 3.33
N ALA A 96 9.48 28.57 4.55
CA ALA A 96 10.30 27.49 5.08
C ALA A 96 9.55 26.80 6.23
N GLU A 97 10.00 25.62 6.65
CA GLU A 97 9.64 25.03 7.93
C GLU A 97 10.55 25.58 9.03
N THR A 98 10.03 25.64 10.25
CA THR A 98 10.79 25.99 11.45
C THR A 98 11.61 24.79 11.96
N VAL A 99 12.81 25.06 12.50
CA VAL A 99 13.67 24.00 13.10
C VAL A 99 12.99 23.32 14.31
N ARG A 100 12.01 23.99 14.91
CA ARG A 100 11.08 23.40 15.87
C ARG A 100 9.68 23.43 15.24
N PRO A 101 9.32 22.43 14.43
CA PRO A 101 8.04 22.40 13.74
C PRO A 101 6.88 22.61 14.72
N ALA A 102 5.87 23.36 14.28
CA ALA A 102 4.64 23.53 15.04
C ALA A 102 3.91 22.18 15.22
N ASP A 103 4.07 21.30 14.24
CA ASP A 103 3.58 19.93 14.24
C ASP A 103 4.71 18.99 13.81
N LEU A 104 5.18 18.16 14.74
CA LEU A 104 6.23 17.17 14.46
C LEU A 104 5.76 16.06 13.53
N PHE A 105 4.46 15.73 13.56
CA PHE A 105 3.88 14.65 12.76
C PHE A 105 3.22 15.15 11.48
N ARG A 106 3.45 16.41 11.15
CA ARG A 106 3.14 17.01 9.84
C ARG A 106 4.08 18.16 9.52
N THR A 107 5.38 17.86 9.39
CA THR A 107 6.38 18.86 9.01
C THR A 107 6.14 19.33 7.57
N ARG A 108 6.24 20.64 7.34
CA ARG A 108 5.98 21.26 6.03
C ARG A 108 7.08 20.90 5.03
N ALA A 109 6.67 20.57 3.82
CA ALA A 109 7.57 20.34 2.69
C ALA A 109 7.03 21.03 1.43
N THR A 110 7.86 21.17 0.40
CA THR A 110 7.35 21.56 -0.93
C THR A 110 6.43 20.48 -1.48
N SER A 111 5.63 20.83 -2.49
CA SER A 111 5.08 19.82 -3.41
C SER A 111 6.21 19.01 -4.07
N GLU A 112 5.88 17.87 -4.68
CA GLU A 112 6.91 17.08 -5.37
C GLU A 112 7.57 17.89 -6.49
N VAL A 113 8.90 17.85 -6.49
CA VAL A 113 9.70 18.32 -7.62
C VAL A 113 9.45 17.38 -8.80
N GLY A 114 9.11 17.95 -9.94
CA GLY A 114 8.70 17.23 -11.14
C GLY A 114 9.09 17.94 -12.43
N SER A 115 8.53 17.52 -13.56
CA SER A 115 9.01 17.94 -14.90
C SER A 115 8.82 19.42 -15.23
N LYS A 116 8.05 20.16 -14.43
CA LYS A 116 7.86 21.62 -14.56
C LYS A 116 8.97 22.43 -13.89
N TRP A 117 9.76 21.83 -13.01
CA TRP A 117 10.78 22.53 -12.25
C TRP A 117 12.03 22.78 -13.09
N THR A 118 12.54 24.00 -12.99
CA THR A 118 13.85 24.37 -13.56
C THR A 118 14.90 24.51 -12.45
N LEU A 119 16.17 24.62 -12.86
CA LEU A 119 17.25 24.92 -11.91
C LEU A 119 16.99 26.24 -11.18
N ALA A 120 16.47 27.25 -11.89
CA ALA A 120 16.17 28.56 -11.32
C ALA A 120 15.07 28.46 -10.25
N ASP A 121 14.05 27.61 -10.45
CA ASP A 121 12.97 27.42 -9.47
C ASP A 121 13.48 26.77 -8.18
N LEU A 122 14.33 25.74 -8.31
CA LEU A 122 14.98 25.09 -7.18
C LEU A 122 15.87 26.08 -6.40
N GLN A 123 16.68 26.87 -7.10
CA GLN A 123 17.56 27.87 -6.51
C GLN A 123 16.76 28.99 -5.81
N ALA A 124 15.67 29.46 -6.42
CA ALA A 124 14.80 30.48 -5.86
C ALA A 124 14.12 29.98 -4.57
N THR A 125 13.68 28.73 -4.56
CA THR A 125 13.05 28.10 -3.38
C THR A 125 14.03 28.01 -2.21
N VAL A 126 15.29 27.64 -2.47
CA VAL A 126 16.35 27.62 -1.45
C VAL A 126 16.66 29.04 -0.95
N ALA A 127 16.86 30.01 -1.85
CA ALA A 127 17.18 31.39 -1.47
C ALA A 127 16.07 32.05 -0.65
N GLN A 128 14.81 31.73 -0.95
CA GLN A 128 13.66 32.14 -0.16
C GLN A 128 13.73 31.58 1.27
N ALA A 129 13.99 30.27 1.42
CA ALA A 129 14.08 29.64 2.73
C ALA A 129 15.27 30.18 3.54
N GLU A 130 16.41 30.44 2.92
CA GLU A 130 17.57 31.10 3.56
C GLU A 130 17.20 32.47 4.13
N LYS A 131 16.40 33.26 3.41
CA LYS A 131 15.95 34.58 3.88
C LYS A 131 14.94 34.49 5.01
N ALA A 132 14.05 33.49 4.98
CA ALA A 132 13.04 33.28 6.00
C ALA A 132 13.63 32.71 7.30
N GLY A 133 14.70 31.91 7.19
CA GLY A 133 15.25 31.13 8.28
C GLY A 133 14.44 29.84 8.52
N GLY A 134 15.05 28.88 9.21
CA GLY A 134 14.48 27.55 9.42
C GLY A 134 15.15 26.49 8.56
N TRP A 135 14.37 25.59 7.99
CA TRP A 135 14.84 24.54 7.09
C TRP A 135 13.82 24.27 5.98
N LEU A 136 14.30 23.67 4.89
CA LEU A 136 13.52 23.38 3.69
C LEU A 136 13.59 21.89 3.40
N GLN A 137 12.43 21.27 3.21
CA GLN A 137 12.32 19.89 2.74
C GLN A 137 11.87 19.91 1.28
N LEU A 138 12.76 19.53 0.37
CA LEU A 138 12.47 19.30 -1.05
C LEU A 138 12.17 17.82 -1.26
N THR A 139 11.09 17.53 -1.97
CA THR A 139 10.60 16.16 -2.19
C THR A 139 10.83 15.74 -3.64
N PHE A 140 11.50 14.61 -3.83
CA PHE A 140 11.78 14.03 -5.14
C PHE A 140 11.18 12.63 -5.19
N TYR A 141 10.48 12.31 -6.29
CA TYR A 141 9.86 11.00 -6.47
C TYR A 141 10.72 10.12 -7.39
N ASP A 142 10.83 10.48 -8.67
CA ASP A 142 11.69 9.79 -9.63
C ASP A 142 12.85 10.70 -10.08
N VAL A 143 14.07 10.14 -10.11
CA VAL A 143 15.24 10.79 -10.72
C VAL A 143 15.61 9.99 -11.97
N ASP A 144 14.98 10.33 -13.10
CA ASP A 144 15.11 9.60 -14.35
C ASP A 144 14.85 10.50 -15.58
N ASN A 145 15.01 9.94 -16.78
CA ASN A 145 14.77 10.65 -18.05
C ASN A 145 13.39 10.33 -18.67
N SER A 146 12.42 9.87 -17.87
CA SER A 146 11.09 9.47 -18.38
C SER A 146 10.27 10.66 -18.87
N GLY A 147 10.51 11.86 -18.30
CA GLY A 147 9.66 13.03 -18.53
C GLY A 147 8.29 12.94 -17.84
N SER A 148 8.12 11.97 -16.93
CA SER A 148 6.94 11.86 -16.06
C SER A 148 6.68 13.19 -15.35
N PRO A 149 5.41 13.58 -15.12
CA PRO A 149 5.07 14.79 -14.36
C PRO A 149 5.78 14.89 -12.99
N ARG A 150 6.11 13.76 -12.37
CA ARG A 150 6.77 13.65 -11.06
C ARG A 150 8.27 13.28 -11.13
N SER A 151 8.86 13.25 -12.33
CA SER A 151 10.29 13.00 -12.50
C SER A 151 11.10 14.28 -12.63
N ILE A 152 12.28 14.31 -12.04
CA ILE A 152 13.36 15.25 -12.37
C ILE A 152 14.45 14.52 -13.16
N SER A 153 15.05 15.18 -14.16
CA SER A 153 16.16 14.56 -14.89
C SER A 153 17.41 14.44 -14.02
N PRO A 154 18.21 13.36 -14.15
CA PRO A 154 19.49 13.22 -13.46
C PRO A 154 20.41 14.41 -13.71
N ALA A 155 20.41 14.96 -14.93
CA ALA A 155 21.22 16.13 -15.29
C ALA A 155 20.81 17.39 -14.51
N LEU A 156 19.51 17.63 -14.32
CA LEU A 156 19.03 18.78 -13.55
C LEU A 156 19.27 18.56 -12.05
N PHE A 157 19.05 17.35 -11.54
CA PHE A 157 19.32 16.99 -10.15
C PHE A 157 20.82 17.19 -9.81
N GLU A 158 21.73 16.75 -10.68
CA GLU A 158 23.18 16.92 -10.50
C GLU A 158 23.60 18.40 -10.52
N GLN A 159 23.05 19.21 -11.43
CA GLN A 159 23.29 20.65 -11.48
C GLN A 159 22.86 21.32 -10.17
N PHE A 160 21.69 20.94 -9.66
CA PHE A 160 21.17 21.47 -8.39
C PHE A 160 22.02 21.03 -7.20
N ALA A 161 22.40 19.75 -7.13
CA ALA A 161 23.27 19.21 -6.08
C ALA A 161 24.64 19.89 -6.06
N THR A 162 25.26 20.09 -7.24
CA THR A 162 26.54 20.81 -7.38
C THR A 162 26.42 22.25 -6.87
N TRP A 163 25.34 22.94 -7.26
CA TRP A 163 25.08 24.30 -6.80
C TRP A 163 24.86 24.37 -5.28
N LEU A 164 24.08 23.44 -4.71
CA LEU A 164 23.86 23.33 -3.27
C LEU A 164 25.18 23.09 -2.52
N ALA A 165 26.03 22.19 -3.01
CA ALA A 165 27.33 21.91 -2.41
C ALA A 165 28.20 23.17 -2.33
N ALA A 166 28.31 23.94 -3.41
CA ALA A 166 29.04 25.21 -3.41
C ALA A 166 28.45 26.23 -2.42
N ARG A 167 27.12 26.23 -2.24
CA ARG A 167 26.42 27.12 -1.31
C ARG A 167 26.68 26.74 0.15
N THR A 168 26.70 25.44 0.48
CA THR A 168 27.07 24.97 1.84
C THR A 168 28.48 25.38 2.26
N GLN A 169 29.43 25.45 1.30
CA GLN A 169 30.80 25.89 1.57
C GLN A 169 30.91 27.37 1.95
N GLN A 170 29.92 28.19 1.60
CA GLN A 170 29.84 29.61 1.99
C GLN A 170 29.38 29.77 3.45
N GLY A 171 28.90 28.69 4.09
CA GLY A 171 28.51 28.67 5.50
C GLY A 171 27.16 29.30 5.82
N THR A 172 26.36 29.66 4.82
CA THR A 172 25.02 30.26 5.01
C THR A 172 23.92 29.24 5.26
N MET A 173 24.14 27.99 4.85
CA MET A 173 23.21 26.88 5.01
C MET A 173 23.95 25.54 5.07
N ALA A 174 23.24 24.49 5.51
CA ALA A 174 23.76 23.13 5.52
C ALA A 174 22.67 22.15 5.04
N VAL A 175 23.08 21.08 4.37
CA VAL A 175 22.22 19.93 4.10
C VAL A 175 22.32 18.97 5.28
N ARG A 176 21.18 18.51 5.77
CA ARG A 176 21.03 17.69 6.98
C ARG A 176 19.99 16.60 6.74
N THR A 177 20.11 15.50 7.45
CA THR A 177 19.01 14.52 7.52
C THR A 177 17.82 15.11 8.29
N VAL A 178 16.63 14.52 8.14
CA VAL A 178 15.47 14.92 8.96
C VAL A 178 15.76 14.66 10.44
N HIS A 179 16.45 13.56 10.74
CA HIS A 179 16.92 13.22 12.08
C HIS A 179 17.84 14.28 12.68
N ASP A 180 18.78 14.85 11.91
CA ASP A 180 19.68 15.89 12.43
C ASP A 180 18.94 17.18 12.80
N VAL A 181 17.84 17.48 12.09
CA VAL A 181 17.03 18.68 12.36
C VAL A 181 16.05 18.46 13.51
N ILE A 182 15.32 17.34 13.49
CA ILE A 182 14.30 17.02 14.50
C ILE A 182 14.93 16.50 15.79
N GLY A 183 15.97 15.67 15.67
CA GLY A 183 16.66 15.03 16.77
C GLY A 183 15.85 13.95 17.49
N GLY A 184 16.18 13.76 18.77
CA GLY A 184 15.58 12.75 19.64
C GLY A 184 16.22 11.37 19.46
N VAL A 185 16.17 10.56 20.53
CA VAL A 185 16.59 9.16 20.45
C VAL A 185 15.58 8.36 19.62
N ALA A 186 16.03 7.28 18.97
CA ALA A 186 15.10 6.32 18.37
C ALA A 186 14.30 5.64 19.49
N LYS A 187 12.97 5.71 19.40
CA LYS A 187 12.07 5.09 20.38
C LYS A 187 12.02 3.57 20.20
N PRO A 188 11.59 2.80 21.21
CA PRO A 188 11.34 1.38 21.05
C PRO A 188 10.43 1.07 19.84
N VAL A 189 10.66 -0.06 19.19
CA VAL A 189 9.80 -0.55 18.10
C VAL A 189 8.46 -1.01 18.68
N VAL A 190 7.39 -0.72 17.95
CA VAL A 190 6.03 -1.13 18.28
C VAL A 190 5.51 -2.00 17.14
N ASN A 191 5.03 -3.20 17.47
CA ASN A 191 4.39 -4.07 16.49
C ASN A 191 2.98 -3.57 16.16
N GLY A 192 2.58 -3.70 14.91
CA GLY A 192 1.19 -3.45 14.51
C GLY A 192 0.23 -4.44 15.17
N PRO A 193 -1.08 -4.11 15.23
CA PRO A 193 -2.10 -5.02 15.73
C PRO A 193 -2.10 -6.34 14.96
N VAL A 194 -2.04 -7.46 15.68
CA VAL A 194 -2.06 -8.81 15.10
C VAL A 194 -3.48 -9.16 14.65
N ALA A 195 -3.65 -9.59 13.40
CA ALA A 195 -4.85 -10.25 12.93
C ALA A 195 -4.72 -11.76 13.16
N ALA A 196 -5.61 -12.33 13.98
CA ALA A 196 -5.61 -13.76 14.27
C ALA A 196 -6.41 -14.53 13.20
N PRO A 197 -6.01 -15.75 12.83
CA PRO A 197 -6.85 -16.64 12.03
C PRO A 197 -8.21 -16.87 12.68
N ALA A 198 -9.25 -17.03 11.85
CA ALA A 198 -10.57 -17.39 12.34
C ALA A 198 -10.52 -18.75 13.06
N ALA A 199 -11.39 -18.92 14.07
CA ALA A 199 -11.49 -20.18 14.77
C ALA A 199 -12.03 -21.29 13.84
N PRO A 200 -11.69 -22.57 14.10
CA PRO A 200 -12.28 -23.73 13.42
C PRO A 200 -13.80 -23.61 13.27
N GLY A 201 -14.31 -23.86 12.06
CA GLY A 201 -15.74 -23.76 11.72
C GLY A 201 -16.33 -22.35 11.61
N THR A 202 -15.50 -21.31 11.69
CA THR A 202 -15.92 -19.91 11.46
C THR A 202 -15.48 -19.45 10.07
N ASN A 203 -16.38 -18.84 9.30
CA ASN A 203 -16.01 -18.25 8.01
C ASN A 203 -15.07 -17.08 8.26
N ALA A 204 -13.87 -17.14 7.69
CA ALA A 204 -12.82 -16.15 7.89
C ALA A 204 -13.05 -14.84 7.12
N LEU A 205 -14.00 -14.82 6.19
CA LEU A 205 -14.22 -13.68 5.29
C LEU A 205 -15.17 -12.64 5.88
N ARG A 206 -14.85 -11.37 5.60
CA ARG A 206 -15.75 -10.24 5.84
C ARG A 206 -16.61 -9.99 4.61
N ASN A 207 -17.88 -9.70 4.84
CA ASN A 207 -18.88 -9.45 3.78
C ASN A 207 -18.89 -10.58 2.70
N PRO A 208 -19.01 -11.86 3.11
CA PRO A 208 -18.88 -13.00 2.18
C PRO A 208 -19.94 -13.03 1.07
N GLY A 209 -21.17 -12.58 1.36
CA GLY A 209 -22.25 -12.44 0.38
C GLY A 209 -22.25 -11.11 -0.37
N LEU A 210 -21.21 -10.29 -0.25
CA LEU A 210 -20.99 -9.06 -1.05
C LEU A 210 -22.07 -7.95 -0.91
N GLU A 211 -23.01 -8.11 0.03
CA GLU A 211 -24.17 -7.24 0.26
C GLU A 211 -23.80 -5.84 0.76
N THR A 212 -22.73 -5.73 1.55
CA THR A 212 -22.31 -4.44 2.10
C THR A 212 -21.49 -3.68 1.07
N ALA A 213 -21.99 -2.51 0.64
CA ALA A 213 -21.25 -1.64 -0.26
C ALA A 213 -19.98 -1.10 0.40
N GLY A 214 -18.88 -1.13 -0.35
CA GLY A 214 -17.60 -0.52 -0.02
C GLY A 214 -17.34 0.75 -0.82
N LYS A 215 -16.06 1.10 -0.99
CA LYS A 215 -15.63 2.27 -1.76
C LYS A 215 -15.64 1.96 -3.26
N TYR A 216 -15.77 3.00 -4.08
CA TYR A 216 -15.60 2.94 -5.55
C TYR A 216 -16.50 1.90 -6.27
N GLY A 217 -17.67 1.59 -5.72
CA GLY A 217 -18.61 0.63 -6.32
C GLY A 217 -18.25 -0.85 -6.10
N LEU A 218 -17.24 -1.13 -5.27
CA LEU A 218 -16.84 -2.47 -4.83
C LEU A 218 -17.59 -2.86 -3.55
N PRO A 219 -17.78 -4.17 -3.27
CA PRO A 219 -18.22 -4.62 -1.94
C PRO A 219 -17.17 -4.30 -0.86
N GLN A 220 -17.61 -4.09 0.38
CA GLN A 220 -16.71 -3.87 1.52
C GLN A 220 -15.74 -5.04 1.65
N CYS A 221 -14.44 -4.76 1.75
CA CYS A 221 -13.35 -5.73 1.84
C CYS A 221 -13.03 -6.55 0.59
N TRP A 222 -13.59 -6.19 -0.57
CA TRP A 222 -13.32 -6.86 -1.84
C TRP A 222 -12.70 -5.93 -2.87
N GLN A 223 -11.86 -6.49 -3.73
CA GLN A 223 -11.26 -5.77 -4.86
C GLN A 223 -11.28 -6.65 -6.12
N VAL A 224 -11.33 -5.98 -7.28
CA VAL A 224 -11.00 -6.65 -8.55
C VAL A 224 -9.48 -6.74 -8.66
N SER A 225 -8.98 -7.92 -9.01
CA SER A 225 -7.59 -8.15 -9.37
C SER A 225 -7.54 -8.67 -10.79
N SER A 226 -6.69 -8.08 -11.63
CA SER A 226 -6.44 -8.50 -13.00
C SER A 226 -4.98 -8.22 -13.36
N TYR A 227 -4.41 -9.09 -14.18
CA TYR A 227 -3.11 -8.87 -14.81
C TYR A 227 -3.16 -9.34 -16.27
N GLY A 228 -2.12 -9.01 -17.03
CA GLY A 228 -2.05 -9.36 -18.46
C GLY A 228 -2.86 -8.38 -19.32
N LYS A 229 -3.32 -8.86 -20.47
CA LYS A 229 -4.05 -8.05 -21.45
C LYS A 229 -5.45 -8.63 -21.66
N ASN A 230 -6.40 -7.96 -21.02
CA ASN A 230 -7.83 -8.20 -21.06
C ASN A 230 -8.58 -6.91 -20.64
N ALA A 231 -9.83 -6.76 -21.05
CA ALA A 231 -10.74 -5.72 -20.57
C ALA A 231 -11.69 -6.33 -19.54
N VAL A 232 -11.86 -5.65 -18.40
CA VAL A 232 -12.65 -6.14 -17.26
C VAL A 232 -13.72 -5.13 -16.87
N VAL A 233 -14.96 -5.60 -16.76
CA VAL A 233 -16.07 -4.83 -16.20
C VAL A 233 -16.65 -5.60 -15.01
N LEU A 234 -16.77 -4.94 -13.86
CA LEU A 234 -17.48 -5.48 -12.70
C LEU A 234 -18.88 -4.86 -12.62
N SER A 235 -19.91 -5.72 -12.61
CA SER A 235 -21.32 -5.34 -12.48
C SER A 235 -21.94 -5.94 -11.21
N THR A 236 -23.02 -5.33 -10.73
CA THR A 236 -23.91 -5.91 -9.71
C THR A 236 -25.02 -6.69 -10.40
N LEU A 237 -25.26 -7.93 -9.97
CA LEU A 237 -26.36 -8.77 -10.45
C LEU A 237 -27.45 -8.87 -9.38
N THR A 238 -28.70 -8.88 -9.79
CA THR A 238 -29.87 -9.12 -8.93
C THR A 238 -30.83 -10.08 -9.65
N PRO A 239 -31.32 -11.13 -8.98
CA PRO A 239 -30.98 -11.53 -7.61
C PRO A 239 -29.55 -12.07 -7.47
N GLY A 240 -29.01 -12.05 -6.25
CA GLY A 240 -27.84 -12.84 -5.88
C GLY A 240 -28.16 -14.34 -5.84
N HIS A 241 -27.16 -15.16 -5.52
CA HIS A 241 -27.41 -16.58 -5.22
C HIS A 241 -28.21 -16.69 -3.93
N SER A 242 -27.67 -16.11 -2.86
CA SER A 242 -28.41 -15.73 -1.67
C SER A 242 -28.55 -14.21 -1.63
N GLY A 243 -29.33 -13.69 -0.68
CA GLY A 243 -29.44 -12.24 -0.49
C GLY A 243 -30.00 -11.49 -1.71
N ALA A 244 -29.51 -10.27 -1.92
CA ALA A 244 -30.01 -9.35 -2.93
C ALA A 244 -29.04 -9.18 -4.11
N VAL A 245 -27.73 -9.33 -3.89
CA VAL A 245 -26.73 -9.02 -4.91
C VAL A 245 -25.64 -10.08 -5.04
N ALA A 246 -25.30 -10.40 -6.28
CA ALA A 246 -24.05 -11.07 -6.64
C ALA A 246 -23.17 -10.11 -7.45
N ARG A 247 -21.90 -10.45 -7.63
CA ARG A 247 -20.97 -9.63 -8.44
C ARG A 247 -20.54 -10.38 -9.70
N ARG A 248 -20.72 -9.76 -10.85
CA ARG A 248 -20.36 -10.34 -12.15
C ARG A 248 -19.16 -9.63 -12.76
N LEU A 249 -18.14 -10.41 -13.08
CA LEU A 249 -17.04 -10.02 -13.96
C LEU A 249 -17.40 -10.36 -15.39
N ASP A 250 -17.31 -9.37 -16.27
CA ASP A 250 -17.34 -9.51 -17.72
C ASP A 250 -15.91 -9.29 -18.24
N VAL A 251 -15.30 -10.32 -18.83
CA VAL A 251 -13.95 -10.27 -19.42
C VAL A 251 -14.05 -10.35 -20.93
N SER A 252 -13.41 -9.41 -21.62
CA SER A 252 -13.34 -9.34 -23.09
C SER A 252 -11.95 -8.97 -23.59
N GLU A 253 -11.70 -9.09 -24.90
CA GLU A 253 -10.40 -8.78 -25.52
C GLU A 253 -9.24 -9.55 -24.87
N TYR A 254 -9.53 -10.74 -24.35
CA TYR A 254 -8.57 -11.54 -23.62
C TYR A 254 -7.46 -12.04 -24.56
N SER A 255 -6.22 -11.83 -24.12
CA SER A 255 -5.04 -12.41 -24.77
C SER A 255 -4.05 -13.01 -23.77
N SER A 256 -4.03 -12.52 -22.53
CA SER A 256 -3.22 -13.09 -21.45
C SER A 256 -3.72 -12.68 -20.07
N GLY A 257 -3.32 -13.45 -19.05
CA GLY A 257 -3.52 -13.17 -17.64
C GLY A 257 -4.84 -13.69 -17.11
N ASP A 258 -5.48 -12.95 -16.21
CA ASP A 258 -6.77 -13.31 -15.64
C ASP A 258 -7.48 -12.09 -15.04
N ALA A 259 -8.74 -12.27 -14.63
CA ALA A 259 -9.46 -11.34 -13.76
C ALA A 259 -10.31 -12.08 -12.72
N LYS A 260 -10.38 -11.52 -11.51
CA LYS A 260 -11.09 -12.11 -10.36
C LYS A 260 -11.51 -11.05 -9.33
N LEU A 261 -12.48 -11.42 -8.51
CA LEU A 261 -12.90 -10.68 -7.32
C LEU A 261 -12.37 -11.44 -6.09
N LEU A 262 -11.60 -10.76 -5.25
CA LEU A 262 -10.94 -11.36 -4.07
C LEU A 262 -10.92 -10.38 -2.87
N PRO A 263 -10.74 -10.87 -1.63
CA PRO A 263 -10.52 -10.01 -0.48
C PRO A 263 -9.32 -9.07 -0.68
N VAL A 264 -9.42 -7.82 -0.24
CA VAL A 264 -8.36 -6.82 -0.41
C VAL A 264 -7.01 -7.37 0.05
N LEU A 265 -5.96 -7.14 -0.75
CA LEU A 265 -4.61 -7.60 -0.46
C LEU A 265 -3.94 -6.69 0.59
N ASP A 266 -4.45 -6.72 1.83
CA ASP A 266 -4.01 -5.89 2.96
C ASP A 266 -3.23 -6.67 4.04
N LEU A 267 -2.94 -6.03 5.18
CA LEU A 267 -2.18 -6.64 6.27
C LEU A 267 -3.05 -7.41 7.28
N GLY A 268 -4.36 -7.51 7.08
CA GLY A 268 -5.26 -8.30 7.93
C GLY A 268 -6.55 -7.60 8.32
N ALA A 269 -6.96 -6.53 7.63
CA ALA A 269 -8.30 -5.97 7.81
C ALA A 269 -9.36 -6.77 7.04
N CYS A 270 -9.04 -7.14 5.81
CA CYS A 270 -9.92 -7.85 4.89
C CYS A 270 -9.35 -9.21 4.47
N ALA A 271 -8.03 -9.32 4.30
CA ALA A 271 -7.39 -10.59 4.00
C ALA A 271 -7.39 -11.50 5.24
N PRO A 272 -7.94 -12.72 5.17
CA PRO A 272 -7.96 -13.65 6.29
C PRO A 272 -6.54 -14.15 6.63
N SER A 273 -6.21 -14.10 7.92
CA SER A 273 -4.98 -14.68 8.45
C SER A 273 -5.03 -16.22 8.44
N VAL A 274 -3.86 -16.84 8.28
CA VAL A 274 -3.70 -18.30 8.22
C VAL A 274 -2.61 -18.81 9.16
N SER A 275 -2.68 -20.09 9.47
CA SER A 275 -1.65 -20.83 10.19
C SER A 275 -0.80 -21.65 9.23
N THR A 276 0.52 -21.56 9.35
CA THR A 276 1.46 -22.38 8.58
C THR A 276 1.18 -23.87 8.78
N GLY A 277 1.19 -24.65 7.69
CA GLY A 277 0.96 -26.09 7.69
C GLY A 277 -0.51 -26.52 7.73
N HIS A 278 -1.44 -25.60 7.97
CA HIS A 278 -2.87 -25.89 7.89
C HIS A 278 -3.35 -25.87 6.44
N SER A 279 -4.43 -26.58 6.14
CA SER A 279 -5.18 -26.49 4.88
C SER A 279 -6.50 -25.77 5.12
N TYR A 280 -6.95 -25.01 4.13
CA TYR A 280 -8.19 -24.23 4.20
C TYR A 280 -9.17 -24.66 3.11
N SER A 281 -10.45 -24.77 3.46
CA SER A 281 -11.53 -25.05 2.52
C SER A 281 -12.04 -23.74 1.93
N LEU A 282 -11.74 -23.50 0.64
CA LEU A 282 -12.16 -22.34 -0.12
C LEU A 282 -13.47 -22.64 -0.85
N ARG A 283 -14.45 -21.74 -0.74
CA ARG A 283 -15.77 -21.91 -1.34
C ARG A 283 -16.29 -20.62 -1.94
N ALA A 284 -17.08 -20.75 -2.99
CA ALA A 284 -17.84 -19.65 -3.58
C ALA A 284 -18.96 -20.22 -4.44
N TRP A 285 -20.12 -19.58 -4.42
CA TRP A 285 -21.17 -19.86 -5.38
C TRP A 285 -20.91 -19.09 -6.67
N TYR A 286 -21.08 -19.75 -7.81
CA TYR A 286 -20.78 -19.13 -9.10
C TYR A 286 -21.76 -19.51 -10.21
N GLN A 287 -21.88 -18.58 -11.17
CA GLN A 287 -22.40 -18.83 -12.51
C GLN A 287 -21.35 -18.38 -13.52
N SER A 288 -21.04 -19.20 -14.52
CA SER A 288 -20.12 -18.81 -15.58
C SER A 288 -20.46 -19.44 -16.93
N ASN A 289 -20.15 -18.72 -18.00
CA ASN A 289 -20.17 -19.24 -19.37
C ASN A 289 -18.78 -19.73 -19.85
N ALA A 290 -17.77 -19.64 -18.98
CA ALA A 290 -16.40 -20.09 -19.21
C ALA A 290 -15.92 -20.96 -18.04
N LYS A 291 -14.74 -21.59 -18.19
CA LYS A 291 -14.12 -22.31 -17.07
C LYS A 291 -13.56 -21.31 -16.06
N THR A 292 -13.56 -21.70 -14.80
CA THR A 292 -12.99 -20.93 -13.69
C THR A 292 -12.17 -21.83 -12.77
N GLN A 293 -11.35 -21.25 -11.92
CA GLN A 293 -10.65 -21.93 -10.83
C GLN A 293 -10.43 -20.95 -9.68
N PHE A 294 -10.22 -21.45 -8.46
CA PHE A 294 -9.68 -20.61 -7.42
C PHE A 294 -8.23 -20.29 -7.74
N GLU A 295 -7.87 -19.02 -7.68
CA GLU A 295 -6.49 -18.57 -7.66
C GLU A 295 -6.18 -17.97 -6.30
N VAL A 296 -5.06 -18.39 -5.70
CA VAL A 296 -4.72 -18.07 -4.32
C VAL A 296 -3.37 -17.39 -4.24
N TYR A 297 -3.32 -16.34 -3.44
CA TYR A 297 -2.10 -15.62 -3.07
C TYR A 297 -1.87 -15.80 -1.57
N TYR A 298 -0.61 -15.84 -1.15
CA TYR A 298 -0.27 -15.71 0.27
C TYR A 298 0.48 -14.40 0.52
N ARG A 299 0.32 -13.86 1.73
CA ARG A 299 1.09 -12.74 2.25
C ARG A 299 2.15 -13.23 3.22
N ASN A 300 3.38 -12.74 3.09
CA ASN A 300 4.43 -12.99 4.09
C ASN A 300 4.44 -11.91 5.19
N LYS A 301 5.32 -12.07 6.20
CA LYS A 301 5.50 -11.08 7.28
C LYS A 301 5.91 -9.67 6.83
N LEU A 302 6.57 -9.56 5.67
CA LEU A 302 6.96 -8.28 5.09
C LEU A 302 5.80 -7.59 4.36
N GLY A 303 4.60 -8.19 4.34
CA GLY A 303 3.45 -7.68 3.62
C GLY A 303 3.47 -7.94 2.11
N THR A 304 4.44 -8.72 1.61
CA THR A 304 4.50 -9.07 0.19
C THR A 304 3.49 -10.15 -0.13
N TRP A 305 2.64 -9.88 -1.12
CA TRP A 305 1.71 -10.84 -1.70
C TRP A 305 2.36 -11.59 -2.87
N THR A 306 2.22 -12.91 -2.89
CA THR A 306 2.81 -13.77 -3.92
C THR A 306 1.78 -14.79 -4.37
N TYR A 307 1.70 -15.02 -5.68
CA TYR A 307 0.91 -16.13 -6.22
C TYR A 307 1.36 -17.43 -5.56
N TRP A 308 0.41 -18.19 -5.02
CA TRP A 308 0.69 -19.43 -4.35
C TRP A 308 0.40 -20.63 -5.25
N THR A 309 -0.86 -20.78 -5.63
CA THR A 309 -1.40 -21.99 -6.24
C THR A 309 -2.80 -21.71 -6.81
N ALA A 310 -3.35 -22.69 -7.49
CA ALA A 310 -4.70 -22.68 -8.00
C ALA A 310 -5.37 -24.04 -7.86
N SER A 311 -6.70 -24.04 -7.76
CA SER A 311 -7.49 -25.27 -7.79
C SER A 311 -7.49 -25.92 -9.19
N PRO A 312 -7.95 -27.17 -9.32
CA PRO A 312 -8.45 -27.68 -10.59
C PRO A 312 -9.56 -26.79 -11.16
N TRP A 313 -9.83 -26.95 -12.46
CA TRP A 313 -10.86 -26.19 -13.16
C TRP A 313 -12.26 -26.64 -12.78
N PHE A 314 -13.13 -25.68 -12.52
CA PHE A 314 -14.57 -25.84 -12.47
C PHE A 314 -15.15 -25.55 -13.85
N ALA A 315 -16.19 -26.31 -14.23
CA ALA A 315 -16.83 -26.18 -15.53
C ALA A 315 -17.70 -24.92 -15.60
N ALA A 316 -17.97 -24.45 -16.82
CA ALA A 316 -18.99 -23.44 -17.04
C ALA A 316 -20.37 -24.00 -16.61
N ASN A 317 -21.12 -23.19 -15.86
CA ASN A 317 -22.49 -23.50 -15.45
C ASN A 317 -23.29 -22.20 -15.39
N THR A 318 -24.41 -22.13 -16.11
CA THR A 318 -25.28 -20.94 -16.14
C THR A 318 -26.30 -20.91 -15.00
N SER A 319 -26.38 -21.98 -14.20
CA SER A 319 -27.08 -22.00 -12.91
C SER A 319 -26.07 -21.91 -11.78
N TYR A 320 -26.47 -21.38 -10.62
CA TYR A 320 -25.55 -21.29 -9.48
C TYR A 320 -25.16 -22.68 -8.99
N GLU A 321 -23.85 -22.88 -8.84
CA GLU A 321 -23.24 -24.06 -8.24
C GLU A 321 -22.13 -23.63 -7.28
N GLN A 322 -21.88 -24.42 -6.23
CA GLN A 322 -20.80 -24.14 -5.31
C GLN A 322 -19.50 -24.77 -5.79
N ALA A 323 -18.48 -23.94 -6.01
CA ALA A 323 -17.10 -24.40 -6.10
C ALA A 323 -16.55 -24.61 -4.69
N ILE A 324 -15.98 -25.79 -4.42
CA ILE A 324 -15.35 -26.12 -3.14
C ILE A 324 -13.98 -26.75 -3.42
N TRP A 325 -12.94 -26.26 -2.76
CA TRP A 325 -11.60 -26.81 -2.87
C TRP A 325 -10.78 -26.60 -1.61
N ASP A 326 -10.11 -27.65 -1.14
CA ASP A 326 -9.18 -27.56 -0.02
C ASP A 326 -7.77 -27.24 -0.54
N THR A 327 -7.15 -26.19 0.02
CA THR A 327 -5.79 -25.81 -0.35
C THR A 327 -4.78 -26.89 0.06
N PRO A 328 -3.61 -26.98 -0.61
CA PRO A 328 -2.46 -27.63 0.01
C PRO A 328 -2.11 -26.96 1.36
N PRO A 329 -1.29 -27.59 2.21
CA PRO A 329 -0.82 -26.99 3.45
C PRO A 329 -0.16 -25.63 3.21
N VAL A 330 -0.54 -24.62 3.99
CA VAL A 330 -0.01 -23.25 3.92
C VAL A 330 1.51 -23.27 4.10
N PRO A 331 2.28 -22.63 3.20
CA PRO A 331 3.74 -22.67 3.23
C PRO A 331 4.31 -21.93 4.45
N ALA A 332 5.53 -22.30 4.82
CA ALA A 332 6.24 -21.62 5.90
C ALA A 332 6.42 -20.12 5.61
N GLY A 333 6.14 -19.29 6.62
CA GLY A 333 6.29 -17.83 6.52
C GLY A 333 5.11 -17.09 5.90
N ALA A 334 4.05 -17.80 5.48
CA ALA A 334 2.78 -17.19 5.12
C ALA A 334 1.96 -16.83 6.37
N GLU A 335 1.37 -15.64 6.37
CA GLU A 335 0.56 -15.09 7.46
C GLU A 335 -0.91 -14.89 7.09
N ALA A 336 -1.21 -14.70 5.80
CA ALA A 336 -2.57 -14.53 5.29
C ALA A 336 -2.69 -15.12 3.88
N ILE A 337 -3.91 -15.41 3.45
CA ILE A 337 -4.21 -15.72 2.05
C ILE A 337 -5.32 -14.83 1.53
N SER A 338 -5.38 -14.66 0.21
CA SER A 338 -6.51 -14.05 -0.49
C SER A 338 -6.74 -14.82 -1.78
N PHE A 339 -8.00 -14.95 -2.18
CA PHE A 339 -8.39 -15.82 -3.27
C PHE A 339 -9.67 -15.35 -3.95
N GLY A 340 -9.86 -15.82 -5.18
CA GLY A 340 -11.11 -15.67 -5.90
C GLY A 340 -11.22 -16.68 -7.02
N LEU A 341 -12.46 -16.94 -7.46
CA LEU A 341 -12.69 -17.58 -8.75
C LEU A 341 -12.31 -16.61 -9.86
N ASN A 342 -11.50 -17.06 -10.82
CA ASN A 342 -10.98 -16.22 -11.90
C ASN A 342 -11.55 -16.56 -13.28
N LEU A 343 -11.43 -15.61 -14.21
CA LEU A 343 -11.59 -15.82 -15.64
C LEU A 343 -10.25 -15.61 -16.33
N PHE A 344 -9.84 -16.60 -17.12
CA PHE A 344 -8.62 -16.62 -17.93
C PHE A 344 -8.93 -16.84 -19.41
N SER A 345 -10.09 -16.32 -19.83
CA SER A 345 -10.59 -16.26 -21.21
C SER A 345 -11.65 -15.16 -21.30
N ASP A 346 -12.10 -14.83 -22.51
CA ASP A 346 -13.35 -14.07 -22.68
C ASP A 346 -14.51 -14.83 -22.01
N GLY A 347 -15.36 -14.12 -21.29
CA GLY A 347 -16.46 -14.75 -20.56
C GLY A 347 -17.11 -13.89 -19.49
N GLN A 348 -18.08 -14.48 -18.81
CA GLN A 348 -18.81 -13.90 -17.69
C GLN A 348 -18.71 -14.84 -16.50
N LEU A 349 -18.46 -14.28 -15.32
CA LEU A 349 -18.37 -15.01 -14.06
C LEU A 349 -19.08 -14.18 -12.99
N ALA A 350 -20.26 -14.62 -12.57
CA ALA A 350 -20.93 -14.12 -11.40
C ALA A 350 -20.55 -14.96 -10.19
N THR A 351 -20.17 -14.31 -9.10
CA THR A 351 -19.82 -14.95 -7.83
C THR A 351 -20.58 -14.33 -6.67
N ASP A 352 -20.80 -15.15 -5.66
CA ASP A 352 -21.51 -14.80 -4.44
C ASP A 352 -21.13 -15.77 -3.31
N ASP A 353 -21.55 -15.46 -2.09
CA ASP A 353 -21.48 -16.34 -0.92
C ASP A 353 -20.11 -17.03 -0.76
N TYR A 354 -19.05 -16.22 -0.67
CA TYR A 354 -17.68 -16.72 -0.51
C TYR A 354 -17.45 -17.26 0.90
N GLU A 355 -16.67 -18.33 1.02
CA GLU A 355 -16.33 -18.89 2.31
C GLU A 355 -14.88 -19.35 2.37
N MET A 356 -14.29 -19.21 3.56
CA MET A 356 -13.01 -19.80 3.90
C MET A 356 -13.07 -20.33 5.32
N TYR A 357 -12.82 -21.63 5.47
CA TYR A 357 -12.72 -22.30 6.76
C TYR A 357 -11.37 -22.98 6.88
N ASP A 358 -10.83 -23.07 8.10
CA ASP A 358 -9.84 -24.12 8.38
C ASP A 358 -10.49 -25.48 8.08
N THR A 359 -9.77 -26.37 7.39
CA THR A 359 -10.29 -27.73 7.09
C THR A 359 -10.66 -28.48 8.36
N VAL A 360 -10.00 -28.16 9.48
CA VAL A 360 -10.48 -28.55 10.81
C VAL A 360 -11.73 -27.74 11.15
N GLY A 361 -12.88 -28.43 11.14
CA GLY A 361 -14.17 -27.85 11.51
C GLY A 361 -14.92 -27.19 10.35
N ALA A 362 -14.42 -27.27 9.11
CA ALA A 362 -15.17 -26.83 7.94
C ALA A 362 -16.54 -27.54 7.86
N PRO A 363 -17.62 -26.83 7.51
CA PRO A 363 -18.93 -27.45 7.27
C PRO A 363 -18.84 -28.53 6.18
N SER A 364 -19.74 -29.51 6.21
CA SER A 364 -19.85 -30.45 5.09
C SER A 364 -20.23 -29.71 3.80
N PRO A 365 -19.72 -30.15 2.63
CA PRO A 365 -20.15 -29.65 1.33
C PRO A 365 -21.67 -29.71 1.12
#